data_AF-A0A534FKD0-F1
#
_entry.id   AF-A0A534FKD0-F1
#
_cell.length_a   1.000
_cell.length_b   1.000
_cell.length_c   1.000
_cell.angle_alpha   90.00
_cell.angle_beta   90.00
_cell.angle_gamma   90.00
#
_symmetry.space_group_name_H-M   'P 1'
#
loop_
_entity.id
_entity.type
_entity.pdbx_description
1 polymer ?
#
loop_
_entity_poly.entity_id
_entity_poly.type
_entity_poly.pdbx_seq_one_letter_code
_entity_poly.pdbx_strand_id
1 'polypeptide(L)'
;MTVVRTRRSPARKLPALACALVMLASCGGSSNTPLGTLVVTLSDTSGDFASYRVQIDSISLTNTNGTVWTLHPWLAGVSELADLAALTDGSELLVADAVPSGTYKSATLVLDYLSASVWVNLNGQALAASVVNSKGTAPTTSSVTVTFDPSDQLTITSGKSSRLAVDIDLAASNSIDTSGSTPKVTVQPYAVMRPAPADASSMRARGLLVIVESASNDYISNTRPLTDQSSAV
;
A
#
# COMPACT_ATOMS: atom_id res chain seq x y z
N MET A 1 37.25 2.20 -29.78
CA MET A 1 37.36 1.93 -31.23
C MET A 1 38.02 0.56 -31.40
N THR A 2 37.24 -0.51 -31.55
CA THR A 2 37.79 -1.80 -32.01
C THR A 2 36.68 -2.56 -32.72
N VAL A 3 36.83 -2.65 -34.04
CA VAL A 3 36.01 -3.49 -34.92
C VAL A 3 36.67 -4.86 -34.95
N VAL A 4 35.91 -5.92 -34.67
CA VAL A 4 36.30 -7.29 -35.03
C VAL A 4 35.31 -7.79 -36.07
N ARG A 5 35.82 -7.92 -37.30
CA ARG A 5 35.16 -8.56 -38.43
C ARG A 5 35.78 -9.94 -38.62
N THR A 6 35.00 -10.83 -39.25
CA THR A 6 35.33 -12.10 -39.98
C THR A 6 34.69 -13.34 -39.35
N ARG A 7 34.10 -14.30 -40.07
CA ARG A 7 34.08 -14.63 -41.52
C ARG A 7 32.82 -15.49 -41.80
N ARG A 8 32.27 -15.43 -43.02
CA ARG A 8 31.21 -16.33 -43.52
C ARG A 8 31.80 -17.59 -44.18
N SER A 9 30.98 -18.66 -44.15
CA SER A 9 30.87 -19.81 -45.10
C SER A 9 31.65 -21.11 -44.73
N PRO A 10 31.23 -22.32 -45.20
CA PRO A 10 30.00 -22.73 -45.90
C PRO A 10 29.25 -23.93 -45.25
N ALA A 11 28.08 -24.25 -45.81
CA ALA A 11 27.16 -25.32 -45.42
C ALA A 11 27.80 -26.73 -45.39
N ARG A 12 27.50 -27.51 -44.34
CA ARG A 12 27.71 -28.97 -44.33
C ARG A 12 26.55 -29.66 -43.60
N LYS A 13 26.06 -30.73 -44.25
CA LYS A 13 24.79 -31.42 -44.03
C LYS A 13 24.65 -32.07 -42.64
N LEU A 14 23.42 -32.03 -42.12
CA LEU A 14 22.94 -32.78 -40.95
C LEU A 14 23.08 -34.30 -41.14
N PRO A 15 23.20 -35.04 -40.02
CA PRO A 15 22.37 -36.22 -39.80
C PRO A 15 21.40 -36.02 -38.63
N ALA A 16 20.25 -36.66 -38.77
CA ALA A 16 19.06 -36.56 -37.94
C ALA A 16 19.32 -36.80 -36.44
N LEU A 17 18.93 -35.82 -35.62
CA LEU A 17 18.65 -36.03 -34.21
C LEU A 17 17.13 -36.08 -34.05
N ALA A 18 16.61 -37.26 -33.68
CA ALA A 18 15.21 -37.46 -33.35
C ALA A 18 14.89 -36.67 -32.07
N CYS A 19 14.30 -35.48 -32.22
CA CYS A 19 13.69 -34.76 -31.10
C CYS A 19 12.38 -35.44 -30.73
N ALA A 20 12.35 -36.06 -29.54
CA ALA A 20 11.13 -36.41 -28.87
C ALA A 20 10.28 -35.14 -28.68
N LEU A 21 9.13 -35.08 -29.34
CA LEU A 21 8.13 -34.04 -29.14
C LEU A 21 7.44 -34.29 -27.79
N VAL A 22 8.00 -33.74 -26.72
CA VAL A 22 7.27 -33.60 -25.46
C VAL A 22 6.20 -32.54 -25.73
N MET A 23 4.95 -33.00 -25.86
CA MET A 23 3.79 -32.13 -25.84
C MET A 23 3.76 -31.41 -24.48
N LEU A 24 4.31 -30.19 -24.42
CA LEU A 24 3.95 -29.27 -23.35
C LEU A 24 2.46 -28.99 -23.52
N ALA A 25 1.64 -29.70 -22.76
CA ALA A 25 0.30 -29.26 -22.44
C ALA A 25 0.44 -27.88 -21.78
N SER A 26 0.22 -26.84 -22.58
CA SER A 26 0.05 -25.46 -22.14
C SER A 26 -1.23 -25.38 -21.31
N CYS A 27 -1.15 -25.85 -20.07
CA CYS A 27 -2.12 -25.55 -19.03
C CYS A 27 -1.75 -24.20 -18.45
N GLY A 28 -2.54 -23.18 -18.80
CA GLY A 28 -2.30 -21.81 -18.40
C GLY A 28 -3.07 -20.89 -19.31
N GLY A 29 -4.40 -20.88 -19.15
CA GLY A 29 -5.21 -19.84 -19.76
C GLY A 29 -4.72 -18.50 -19.23
N SER A 30 -3.94 -17.78 -20.04
CA SER A 30 -3.65 -16.38 -19.79
C SER A 30 -4.97 -15.64 -19.91
N SER A 31 -5.70 -15.52 -18.80
CA SER A 31 -6.71 -14.48 -18.69
C SER A 31 -5.95 -13.18 -18.81
N ASN A 32 -5.95 -12.59 -20.00
CA ASN A 32 -5.42 -11.26 -20.28
C ASN A 32 -6.34 -10.23 -19.62
N THR A 33 -6.52 -10.32 -18.30
CA THR A 33 -7.24 -9.33 -17.51
C THR A 33 -6.47 -8.03 -17.68
N PRO A 34 -7.04 -7.02 -18.36
CA PRO A 34 -6.34 -5.76 -18.56
C PRO A 34 -6.03 -5.16 -17.19
N LEU A 35 -4.83 -4.64 -16.99
CA LEU A 35 -4.37 -4.11 -15.70
C LEU A 35 -4.19 -2.60 -15.80
N GLY A 36 -4.66 -1.89 -14.78
CA GLY A 36 -4.25 -0.51 -14.50
C GLY A 36 -3.33 -0.46 -13.29
N THR A 37 -2.82 0.73 -12.98
CA THR A 37 -2.01 0.97 -11.77
C THR A 37 -2.87 1.68 -10.74
N LEU A 38 -3.13 1.02 -9.61
CA LEU A 38 -3.72 1.69 -8.45
C LEU A 38 -2.60 2.33 -7.64
N VAL A 39 -2.69 3.65 -7.42
CA VAL A 39 -1.82 4.38 -6.51
C VAL A 39 -2.59 4.66 -5.23
N VAL A 40 -2.19 4.05 -4.11
CA VAL A 40 -2.79 4.32 -2.80
C VAL A 40 -1.89 5.26 -2.03
N THR A 41 -2.49 6.35 -1.54
CA THR A 41 -1.81 7.30 -0.67
C THR A 41 -2.48 7.35 0.68
N LEU A 42 -1.69 7.49 1.74
CA LEU A 42 -2.16 7.58 3.11
C LEU A 42 -1.93 8.99 3.66
N SER A 43 -2.91 9.51 4.39
CA SER A 43 -2.78 10.70 5.23
C SER A 43 -3.45 10.47 6.58
N ASP A 44 -3.15 11.34 7.53
CA ASP A 44 -3.86 11.42 8.80
C ASP A 44 -4.51 12.79 8.99
N THR A 45 -5.69 12.78 9.63
CA THR A 45 -6.24 13.97 10.27
C THR A 45 -5.80 13.97 11.73
N SER A 46 -4.86 14.87 12.05
CA SER A 46 -4.15 14.96 13.33
C SER A 46 -5.03 14.74 14.56
N GLY A 47 -4.57 13.87 15.46
CA GLY A 47 -5.05 13.76 16.84
C GLY A 47 -3.98 14.15 17.87
N ASP A 48 -4.33 14.07 19.16
CA ASP A 48 -3.45 14.36 20.30
C ASP A 48 -2.43 13.21 20.55
N PHE A 49 -1.73 12.78 19.50
CA PHE A 49 -0.74 11.70 19.54
C PHE A 49 0.67 12.23 19.26
N ALA A 50 1.63 11.78 20.06
CA ALA A 50 3.05 11.97 19.77
C ALA A 50 3.57 10.91 18.80
N SER A 51 2.98 9.71 18.82
CA SER A 51 3.25 8.61 17.89
C SER A 51 2.06 7.64 17.91
N TYR A 52 1.66 7.13 16.75
CA TYR A 52 0.59 6.14 16.62
C TYR A 52 1.06 5.05 15.65
N ARG A 53 1.76 4.04 16.19
CA ARG A 53 2.32 2.94 15.40
C ARG A 53 1.35 1.77 15.37
N VAL A 54 0.90 1.43 14.17
CA VAL A 54 0.00 0.30 13.91
C VAL A 54 0.37 -0.35 12.58
N GLN A 55 0.09 -1.64 12.44
CA GLN A 55 0.31 -2.34 11.19
C GLN A 55 -0.90 -2.17 10.26
N ILE A 56 -0.64 -1.88 8.98
CA ILE A 56 -1.60 -1.97 7.89
C ILE A 56 -1.47 -3.38 7.31
N ASP A 57 -2.43 -4.23 7.66
CA ASP A 57 -2.46 -5.63 7.24
C ASP A 57 -2.91 -5.76 5.78
N SER A 58 -4.02 -5.12 5.42
CA SER A 58 -4.55 -5.22 4.07
C SER A 58 -5.38 -4.03 3.61
N ILE A 59 -5.39 -3.84 2.29
CA ILE A 59 -6.36 -3.00 1.58
C ILE A 59 -6.97 -3.89 0.51
N SER A 60 -8.29 -3.98 0.48
CA SER A 60 -9.02 -4.73 -0.53
C SER A 60 -10.06 -3.88 -1.22
N LEU A 61 -10.24 -4.10 -2.52
CA LEU A 61 -11.23 -3.44 -3.35
C LEU A 61 -12.32 -4.44 -3.75
N THR A 62 -13.58 -4.07 -3.60
CA THR A 62 -14.71 -4.89 -4.08
C THR A 62 -15.27 -4.28 -5.36
N ASN A 63 -15.26 -5.05 -6.46
CA ASN A 63 -15.79 -4.60 -7.73
C ASN A 63 -17.34 -4.55 -7.71
N THR A 64 -17.93 -3.91 -8.72
CA THR A 64 -19.40 -3.83 -8.86
C THR A 64 -20.07 -5.21 -8.96
N ASN A 65 -19.34 -6.22 -9.44
CA ASN A 65 -19.78 -7.61 -9.56
C ASN A 65 -19.60 -8.43 -8.26
N GLY A 66 -19.01 -7.86 -7.21
CA GLY A 66 -18.75 -8.51 -5.92
C GLY A 66 -17.41 -9.27 -5.82
N THR A 67 -16.57 -9.28 -6.84
CA THR A 67 -15.20 -9.83 -6.76
C THR A 67 -14.34 -8.92 -5.88
N VAL A 68 -13.57 -9.54 -4.98
CA VAL A 68 -12.63 -8.83 -4.11
C VAL A 68 -11.22 -8.97 -4.67
N TRP A 69 -10.51 -7.84 -4.74
CA TRP A 69 -9.10 -7.77 -5.05
C TRP A 69 -8.36 -7.22 -3.84
N THR A 70 -7.58 -8.05 -3.17
CA THR A 70 -6.69 -7.60 -2.09
C THR A 70 -5.37 -7.17 -2.70
N LEU A 71 -4.93 -5.95 -2.38
CA LEU A 71 -3.60 -5.49 -2.74
C LEU A 71 -2.59 -6.38 -2.03
N HIS A 72 -1.54 -6.80 -2.71
CA HIS A 72 -0.47 -7.59 -2.09
C HIS A 72 0.91 -6.93 -2.24
N PRO A 73 1.06 -5.62 -1.94
CA PRO A 73 2.34 -4.94 -2.11
C PRO A 73 3.37 -5.32 -1.06
N TRP A 74 2.91 -5.85 0.07
CA TRP A 74 3.80 -6.29 1.11
C TRP A 74 4.38 -7.65 0.73
N LEU A 75 5.68 -7.81 0.92
CA LEU A 75 6.40 -9.07 0.71
C LEU A 75 5.59 -10.23 1.30
N ALA A 76 4.92 -11.00 0.45
CA ALA A 76 4.15 -12.22 0.73
C ALA A 76 3.61 -12.34 2.18
N GLY A 77 2.64 -11.49 2.56
CA GLY A 77 1.88 -11.62 3.82
C GLY A 77 2.49 -10.94 5.06
N VAL A 78 3.43 -10.01 4.87
CA VAL A 78 3.92 -9.14 5.94
C VAL A 78 3.05 -7.88 6.00
N SER A 79 2.61 -7.40 7.16
CA SER A 79 1.89 -6.12 7.24
C SER A 79 2.85 -4.93 7.21
N GLU A 80 2.40 -3.77 6.73
CA GLU A 80 3.21 -2.54 6.75
C GLU A 80 3.12 -1.83 8.09
N LEU A 81 4.23 -1.56 8.76
CA LEU A 81 4.22 -0.76 9.99
C LEU A 81 4.20 0.74 9.67
N ALA A 82 3.22 1.46 10.21
CA ALA A 82 3.08 2.90 9.99
C ALA A 82 3.00 3.66 11.31
N ASP A 83 3.76 4.74 11.45
CA ASP A 83 3.44 5.80 12.40
C ASP A 83 2.46 6.79 11.77
N LEU A 84 1.17 6.63 12.06
CA LEU A 84 0.09 7.44 11.49
C LEU A 84 0.17 8.90 11.96
N ALA A 85 0.65 9.15 13.18
CA ALA A 85 0.81 10.51 13.70
C ALA A 85 1.94 11.29 12.98
N ALA A 86 2.77 10.62 12.19
CA ALA A 86 3.78 11.25 11.34
C ALA A 86 3.25 11.68 9.96
N LEU A 87 1.97 11.45 9.65
CA LEU A 87 1.35 11.72 8.34
C LEU A 87 0.60 13.06 8.28
N THR A 88 0.95 14.01 9.13
CA THR A 88 0.21 15.27 9.34
C THR A 88 0.41 16.32 8.22
N ASP A 89 1.48 16.22 7.42
CA ASP A 89 1.83 17.21 6.39
C ASP A 89 1.73 16.67 4.95
N GLY A 90 0.54 16.20 4.58
CA GLY A 90 0.19 15.78 3.22
C GLY A 90 -0.07 14.29 3.08
N SER A 91 0.05 13.76 1.87
CA SER A 91 -0.18 12.34 1.59
C SER A 91 1.14 11.61 1.33
N GLU A 92 1.28 10.42 1.86
CA GLU A 92 2.42 9.55 1.60
C GLU A 92 2.02 8.35 0.73
N LEU A 93 2.87 7.97 -0.22
CA LEU A 93 2.68 6.79 -1.05
C LEU A 93 2.76 5.52 -0.18
N LEU A 94 1.67 4.77 -0.11
CA LEU A 94 1.65 3.45 0.53
C LEU A 94 2.00 2.35 -0.49
N VAL A 95 1.34 2.36 -1.65
CA VAL A 95 1.52 1.34 -2.67
C VAL A 95 1.18 1.87 -4.06
N ALA A 96 1.91 1.39 -5.07
CA ALA A 96 1.47 1.37 -6.45
C ALA A 96 1.40 -0.09 -6.94
N ASP A 97 0.20 -0.63 -7.14
CA ASP A 97 -0.01 -2.06 -7.48
C ASP A 97 -0.75 -2.22 -8.82
N ALA A 98 -0.51 -3.34 -9.50
CA ALA A 98 -1.22 -3.71 -10.71
C ALA A 98 -2.57 -4.33 -10.35
N VAL A 99 -3.66 -3.66 -10.71
CA VAL A 99 -5.03 -4.05 -10.35
C VAL A 99 -5.84 -4.30 -11.62
N PRO A 100 -6.69 -5.35 -11.66
CA PRO A 100 -7.63 -5.55 -12.76
C PRO A 100 -8.42 -4.29 -13.11
N SER A 101 -8.52 -4.00 -14.41
CA SER A 101 -9.36 -2.93 -14.89
C SER A 101 -10.82 -3.19 -14.54
N GLY A 102 -11.52 -2.17 -14.07
CA GLY A 102 -12.92 -2.29 -13.67
C GLY A 102 -13.36 -1.15 -12.76
N THR A 103 -14.63 -1.19 -12.38
CA THR A 103 -15.22 -0.26 -11.42
C THR A 103 -15.39 -0.95 -10.08
N TYR A 104 -14.93 -0.28 -9.03
CA TYR A 104 -14.91 -0.74 -7.65
C TYR A 104 -15.84 0.13 -6.81
N LYS A 105 -16.75 -0.53 -6.09
CA LYS A 105 -17.81 0.12 -5.30
C LYS A 105 -17.42 0.35 -3.84
N SER A 106 -16.40 -0.34 -3.35
CA SER A 106 -15.93 -0.17 -1.98
C SER A 106 -14.46 -0.55 -1.84
N ALA A 107 -13.85 -0.03 -0.79
CA ALA A 107 -12.55 -0.43 -0.30
C ALA A 107 -12.62 -0.76 1.19
N THR A 108 -11.80 -1.72 1.62
CA THR A 108 -11.68 -2.14 3.01
C THR A 108 -10.22 -2.08 3.43
N LEU A 109 -9.92 -1.33 4.50
CA LEU A 109 -8.63 -1.27 5.18
C LEU A 109 -8.68 -2.14 6.43
N VAL A 110 -7.66 -2.95 6.66
CA VAL A 110 -7.49 -3.73 7.90
C VAL A 110 -6.24 -3.23 8.62
N LEU A 111 -6.43 -2.84 9.88
CA LEU A 111 -5.38 -2.47 10.80
C LEU A 111 -5.16 -3.60 11.80
N ASP A 112 -3.90 -3.98 12.02
CA ASP A 112 -3.47 -4.94 13.03
C ASP A 112 -2.82 -4.23 14.22
N TYR A 113 -3.46 -4.37 15.38
CA TYR A 113 -3.06 -3.77 16.64
C TYR A 113 -2.24 -4.69 17.56
N LEU A 114 -1.96 -5.95 17.17
CA LEU A 114 -1.24 -6.91 18.01
C LEU A 114 0.13 -6.42 18.47
N SER A 115 0.77 -5.56 17.67
CA SER A 115 2.06 -4.92 17.99
C SER A 115 1.99 -3.39 18.05
N ALA A 116 0.78 -2.83 18.20
CA ALA A 116 0.61 -1.38 18.21
C ALA A 116 1.32 -0.71 19.39
N SER A 117 1.89 0.46 19.12
CA SER A 117 2.52 1.32 20.13
C SER A 117 1.99 2.73 19.98
N VAL A 118 1.25 3.18 20.98
CA VAL A 118 0.57 4.49 20.96
C VAL A 118 1.09 5.35 22.09
N TRP A 119 1.49 6.57 21.74
CA TRP A 119 1.97 7.59 22.66
C TRP A 119 1.09 8.82 22.50
N VAL A 120 0.42 9.23 23.58
CA VAL A 120 -0.38 10.45 23.59
C VAL A 120 0.50 11.65 23.88
N ASN A 121 0.19 12.79 23.27
CA ASN A 121 0.82 14.05 23.62
C ASN A 121 -0.04 14.74 24.67
N LEU A 122 0.44 14.78 25.92
CA LEU A 122 -0.24 15.48 27.01
C LEU A 122 0.63 16.66 27.45
N ASN A 123 0.19 17.88 27.14
CA ASN A 123 0.90 19.12 27.48
C ASN A 123 2.36 19.15 26.99
N GLY A 124 2.64 18.61 25.81
CA GLY A 124 3.98 18.58 25.22
C GLY A 124 4.84 17.41 25.70
N GLN A 125 4.32 16.52 26.53
CA GLN A 125 4.99 15.29 26.95
C GLN A 125 4.38 14.06 26.27
N ALA A 126 5.24 13.22 25.69
CA ALA A 126 4.84 11.94 25.14
C ALA A 126 4.67 10.92 26.29
N LEU A 127 3.45 10.39 26.46
CA LEU A 127 3.12 9.37 27.45
C LEU A 127 2.64 8.10 26.76
N ALA A 128 3.22 6.96 27.13
CA ALA A 128 2.78 5.66 26.62
C ALA A 128 1.34 5.39 27.08
N ALA A 129 0.48 4.96 26.14
CA ALA A 129 -0.90 4.67 26.42
C ALA A 129 -1.18 3.16 26.45
N SER A 130 -2.14 2.76 27.28
CA SER A 130 -2.78 1.46 27.17
C SER A 130 -3.81 1.49 26.05
N VAL A 131 -3.73 0.55 25.11
CA VAL A 131 -4.61 0.49 23.94
C VAL A 131 -5.66 -0.59 24.17
N VAL A 132 -6.94 -0.21 24.07
CA VAL A 132 -8.08 -1.13 24.23
C VAL A 132 -9.11 -0.93 23.13
N ASN A 133 -9.97 -1.92 22.92
CA ASN A 133 -11.20 -1.76 22.13
C ASN A 133 -12.37 -1.26 22.98
N SER A 134 -13.55 -1.11 22.38
CA SER A 134 -14.80 -0.70 23.04
C SER A 134 -15.27 -1.60 24.19
N LYS A 135 -14.75 -2.84 24.30
CA LYS A 135 -15.01 -3.76 25.41
C LYS A 135 -13.97 -3.65 26.53
N GLY A 136 -12.98 -2.78 26.39
CA GLY A 136 -11.88 -2.62 27.35
C GLY A 136 -10.81 -3.71 27.28
N THR A 137 -10.79 -4.53 26.23
CA THR A 137 -9.75 -5.57 26.03
C THR A 137 -8.71 -5.11 25.01
N ALA A 138 -7.52 -5.72 25.01
CA ALA A 138 -6.53 -5.48 23.98
C ALA A 138 -7.14 -5.76 22.58
N PRO A 139 -7.03 -4.82 21.61
CA PRO A 139 -7.49 -5.04 20.25
C PRO A 139 -6.56 -6.01 19.51
N THR A 140 -7.14 -6.78 18.58
CA THR A 140 -6.39 -7.58 17.61
C THR A 140 -6.42 -6.86 16.26
N THR A 141 -7.31 -7.24 15.35
CA THR A 141 -7.50 -6.57 14.06
C THR A 141 -8.76 -5.72 14.08
N SER A 142 -8.77 -4.62 13.33
CA SER A 142 -9.96 -3.80 13.08
C SER A 142 -10.04 -3.42 11.62
N SER A 143 -11.25 -3.50 11.05
CA SER A 143 -11.49 -3.20 9.63
C SER A 143 -12.33 -1.94 9.47
N VAL A 144 -11.98 -1.11 8.48
CA VAL A 144 -12.79 0.02 8.02
C VAL A 144 -13.17 -0.23 6.58
N THR A 145 -14.48 -0.30 6.31
CA THR A 145 -15.02 -0.43 4.96
C THR A 145 -15.68 0.87 4.54
N VAL A 146 -15.27 1.41 3.39
CA VAL A 146 -15.90 2.58 2.77
C VAL A 146 -16.58 2.13 1.49
N THR A 147 -17.89 2.36 1.41
CA THR A 147 -18.66 2.25 0.16
C THR A 147 -18.62 3.61 -0.53
N PHE A 148 -18.22 3.63 -1.79
CA PHE A 148 -18.14 4.85 -2.58
C PHE A 148 -19.53 5.30 -3.03
N ASP A 149 -19.65 6.60 -3.33
CA ASP A 149 -20.87 7.13 -3.96
C ASP A 149 -21.09 6.40 -5.30
N PRO A 150 -22.31 5.92 -5.60
CA PRO A 150 -22.60 5.26 -6.86
C PRO A 150 -22.21 6.06 -8.11
N SER A 151 -22.21 7.40 -8.01
CA SER A 151 -21.82 8.35 -9.06
C SER A 151 -20.32 8.65 -9.11
N ASP A 152 -19.55 8.27 -8.08
CA ASP A 152 -18.11 8.53 -7.96
C ASP A 152 -17.37 7.30 -7.41
N GLN A 153 -17.41 6.21 -8.17
CA GLN A 153 -16.73 4.96 -7.85
C GLN A 153 -15.30 4.92 -8.39
N LEU A 154 -14.43 4.15 -7.72
CA LEU A 154 -13.07 3.95 -8.17
C LEU A 154 -13.03 3.17 -9.49
N THR A 155 -12.55 3.81 -10.55
CA THR A 155 -12.40 3.19 -11.87
C THR A 155 -10.93 2.98 -12.19
N ILE A 156 -10.54 1.72 -12.39
CA ILE A 156 -9.20 1.33 -12.84
C ILE A 156 -9.25 1.12 -14.34
N THR A 157 -8.49 1.93 -15.08
CA THR A 157 -8.40 1.85 -16.55
C THR A 157 -7.10 1.17 -16.96
N SER A 158 -7.18 0.25 -17.92
CA SER A 158 -6.00 -0.46 -18.43
C SER A 158 -4.92 0.51 -18.92
N GLY A 159 -3.68 0.27 -18.48
CA GLY A 159 -2.51 1.09 -18.85
C GLY A 159 -2.51 2.51 -18.29
N LYS A 160 -3.41 2.84 -17.36
CA LYS A 160 -3.46 4.15 -16.69
C LYS A 160 -3.35 4.00 -15.18
N SER A 161 -2.87 5.06 -14.54
CA SER A 161 -2.87 5.19 -13.08
C SER A 161 -4.18 5.78 -12.58
N SER A 162 -4.72 5.22 -11.51
CA SER A 162 -5.84 5.77 -10.75
C SER A 162 -5.44 5.86 -9.28
N ARG A 163 -5.74 6.99 -8.64
CA ARG A 163 -5.42 7.19 -7.22
C ARG A 163 -6.59 6.83 -6.31
N LEU A 164 -6.28 6.22 -5.18
CA LEU A 164 -7.17 6.12 -4.02
C LEU A 164 -6.48 6.82 -2.84
N ALA A 165 -7.06 7.93 -2.37
CA ALA A 165 -6.60 8.55 -1.14
C ALA A 165 -7.30 7.91 0.05
N VAL A 166 -6.51 7.45 1.02
CA VAL A 166 -6.97 6.94 2.31
C VAL A 166 -6.55 7.95 3.37
N ASP A 167 -7.51 8.41 4.14
CA ASP A 167 -7.35 9.40 5.18
C ASP A 167 -7.84 8.77 6.48
N ILE A 168 -6.93 8.35 7.34
CA ILE A 168 -7.28 7.80 8.66
C ILE A 168 -7.46 9.00 9.58
N ASP A 169 -8.61 9.13 10.22
CA ASP A 169 -8.83 10.22 11.15
C ASP A 169 -8.48 9.74 12.55
N LEU A 170 -7.26 10.00 13.03
CA LEU A 170 -6.85 9.56 14.35
C LEU A 170 -7.70 10.20 15.46
N ALA A 171 -8.20 11.42 15.28
CA ALA A 171 -9.05 12.07 16.27
C ALA A 171 -10.43 11.38 16.36
N ALA A 172 -11.05 11.03 15.23
CA ALA A 172 -12.32 10.31 15.20
C ALA A 172 -12.18 8.81 15.52
N SER A 173 -10.99 8.24 15.27
CA SER A 173 -10.71 6.82 15.50
C SER A 173 -10.51 6.44 16.95
N ASN A 174 -10.36 7.42 17.86
CA ASN A 174 -9.89 7.15 19.22
C ASN A 174 -10.64 8.00 20.25
N SER A 175 -10.84 7.45 21.44
CA SER A 175 -11.12 8.23 22.64
C SER A 175 -9.98 8.08 23.64
N ILE A 176 -9.57 9.20 24.24
CA ILE A 176 -8.43 9.27 25.16
C ILE A 176 -8.95 9.60 26.56
N ASP A 177 -8.66 8.72 27.51
CA ASP A 177 -8.89 8.94 28.94
C ASP A 177 -7.54 9.11 29.65
N THR A 178 -7.35 10.28 30.24
CA THR A 178 -6.13 10.67 30.97
C THR A 178 -6.34 10.79 32.47
N SER A 179 -7.45 10.29 33.03
CA SER A 179 -7.73 10.42 34.47
C SER A 179 -6.85 9.50 35.33
N GLY A 180 -6.28 8.45 34.74
CA GLY A 180 -5.37 7.50 35.38
C GLY A 180 -3.89 7.88 35.27
N SER A 181 -3.02 7.13 35.96
CA SER A 181 -1.56 7.29 35.87
C SER A 181 -0.98 6.88 34.51
N THR A 182 -1.71 6.05 33.75
CA THR A 182 -1.38 5.69 32.37
C THR A 182 -2.58 6.07 31.50
N PRO A 183 -2.40 6.90 30.46
CA PRO A 183 -3.46 7.19 29.52
C PRO A 183 -4.04 5.93 28.91
N LYS A 184 -5.34 5.93 28.67
CA LYS A 184 -6.07 4.84 28.02
C LYS A 184 -6.65 5.34 26.71
N VAL A 185 -6.28 4.66 25.63
CA VAL A 185 -6.77 4.93 24.27
C VAL A 185 -7.73 3.81 23.89
N THR A 186 -8.99 4.17 23.67
CA THR A 186 -10.00 3.24 23.15
C THR A 186 -10.09 3.41 21.64
N VAL A 187 -9.75 2.37 20.89
CA VAL A 187 -9.70 2.39 19.43
C VAL A 187 -11.03 1.98 18.81
N GLN A 188 -11.46 2.73 17.81
CA GLN A 188 -12.58 2.47 16.93
C GLN A 188 -12.26 3.10 15.56
N PRO A 189 -11.47 2.43 14.70
CA PRO A 189 -10.93 3.05 13.50
C PRO A 189 -11.98 3.69 12.59
N TYR A 190 -11.64 4.87 12.10
CA TYR A 190 -12.41 5.65 11.15
C TYR A 190 -11.48 6.14 10.05
N ALA A 191 -11.90 5.96 8.80
CA ALA A 191 -11.16 6.42 7.65
C ALA A 191 -12.10 6.90 6.55
N VAL A 192 -11.64 7.89 5.79
CA VAL A 192 -12.26 8.34 4.56
C VAL A 192 -11.43 7.84 3.39
N MET A 193 -12.07 7.24 2.40
CA MET A 193 -11.41 6.75 1.20
C MET A 193 -12.01 7.44 -0.02
N ARG A 194 -11.19 8.17 -0.78
CA ARG A 194 -11.62 9.00 -1.91
C ARG A 194 -11.00 8.50 -3.21
N PRO A 195 -11.80 8.00 -4.16
CA PRO A 195 -11.35 7.72 -5.51
C PRO A 195 -10.93 9.00 -6.24
N ALA A 196 -9.88 8.91 -7.06
CA ALA A 196 -9.41 9.95 -7.98
C ALA A 196 -9.49 11.39 -7.40
N PRO A 197 -8.92 11.64 -6.21
CA PRO A 197 -9.01 12.95 -5.58
C PRO A 197 -8.32 14.00 -6.45
N ALA A 198 -8.78 15.25 -6.36
CA ALA A 198 -8.06 16.36 -6.96
C ALA A 198 -6.65 16.49 -6.35
N ASP A 199 -5.65 16.78 -7.17
CA ASP A 199 -4.28 17.01 -6.74
C ASP A 199 -4.16 18.38 -6.07
N ALA A 200 -4.56 18.44 -4.80
CA ALA A 200 -4.59 19.67 -4.00
C ALA A 200 -3.51 19.70 -2.89
N SER A 201 -2.82 18.59 -2.67
CA SER A 201 -1.78 18.45 -1.63
C SER A 201 -0.55 17.74 -2.16
N SER A 202 0.61 17.99 -1.52
CA SER A 202 1.85 17.30 -1.89
C SER A 202 1.75 15.81 -1.58
N MET A 203 2.17 14.99 -2.53
CA MET A 203 2.43 13.56 -2.31
C MET A 203 3.92 13.36 -2.07
N ARG A 204 4.26 12.54 -1.07
CA ARG A 204 5.65 12.18 -0.75
C ARG A 204 5.84 10.68 -0.97
N ALA A 205 7.03 10.32 -1.44
CA ALA A 205 7.53 8.95 -1.41
C ALA A 205 8.96 9.02 -0.85
N ARG A 206 9.32 8.03 -0.06
CA ARG A 206 10.66 7.91 0.54
C ARG A 206 11.28 6.60 0.13
N GLY A 207 12.60 6.51 0.19
CA GLY A 207 13.30 5.31 -0.24
C GLY A 207 14.78 5.52 -0.45
N LEU A 208 15.47 4.42 -0.70
CA LEU A 208 16.88 4.43 -1.07
C LEU A 208 17.01 4.70 -2.57
N LEU A 209 17.72 5.76 -2.93
CA LEU A 209 18.15 5.98 -4.31
C LEU A 209 19.14 4.87 -4.71
N VAL A 210 18.78 4.08 -5.72
CA VAL A 210 19.55 2.90 -6.16
C VAL A 210 20.38 3.23 -7.40
N ILE A 211 19.74 3.80 -8.42
CA ILE A 211 20.36 4.07 -9.73
C ILE A 211 19.98 5.46 -10.19
N VAL A 212 20.93 6.17 -10.80
CA VAL A 212 20.71 7.42 -11.54
C VAL A 212 21.08 7.17 -13.00
N GLU A 213 20.13 7.35 -13.91
CA GLU A 213 20.28 7.14 -15.34
C GLU A 213 20.39 8.50 -16.05
N SER A 214 21.61 9.02 -16.15
CA SER A 214 21.84 10.37 -16.70
C SER A 214 21.46 10.51 -18.18
N ALA A 215 21.42 9.41 -18.93
CA ALA A 215 21.06 9.44 -20.35
C ALA A 215 19.55 9.69 -20.58
N SER A 216 18.70 9.20 -19.68
CA SER A 216 17.25 9.40 -19.74
C SER A 216 16.72 10.43 -18.75
N ASN A 217 17.57 10.97 -17.86
CA ASN A 217 17.20 11.81 -16.71
C ASN A 217 16.28 11.08 -15.73
N ASP A 218 16.44 9.77 -15.60
CA ASP A 218 15.65 8.94 -14.70
C ASP A 218 16.47 8.52 -13.48
N TYR A 219 15.76 7.98 -12.49
CA TYR A 219 16.37 7.28 -11.37
C TYR A 219 15.46 6.14 -10.90
N ILE A 220 16.06 5.15 -10.23
CA ILE A 220 15.35 4.06 -9.57
C ILE A 220 15.55 4.21 -8.07
N SER A 221 14.45 4.18 -7.32
CA SER A 221 14.46 4.21 -5.86
C SER A 221 13.70 3.01 -5.31
N ASN A 222 14.27 2.33 -4.31
CA ASN A 222 13.56 1.34 -3.52
C ASN A 222 12.66 2.10 -2.54
N THR A 223 11.39 2.22 -2.87
CA THR A 223 10.41 2.92 -2.03
C THR A 223 10.24 2.18 -0.70
N ARG A 224 10.34 2.92 0.41
CA ARG A 224 9.93 2.47 1.74
C ARG A 224 8.60 3.15 2.04
N PRO A 225 7.50 2.39 2.16
CA PRO A 225 6.23 2.98 2.52
C PRO A 225 6.30 3.53 3.94
N LEU A 226 5.76 4.73 4.15
CA LEU A 226 5.41 5.26 5.47
C LEU A 226 6.59 5.39 6.45
N THR A 227 6.33 6.06 7.59
CA THR A 227 7.37 6.35 8.59
C THR A 227 7.34 5.20 9.57
N ASP A 228 8.32 4.32 9.52
CA ASP A 228 8.41 3.14 10.41
C ASP A 228 9.54 3.26 11.46
N GLN A 229 10.38 4.31 11.34
CA GLN A 229 11.61 4.55 12.11
C GLN A 229 12.62 3.40 12.02
N SER A 230 12.50 2.50 11.04
CA SER A 230 13.47 1.44 10.79
C SER A 230 14.61 1.98 9.92
N SER A 231 15.86 1.70 10.30
CA SER A 231 17.00 2.06 9.45
C SER A 231 16.98 1.24 8.18
N ALA A 232 17.40 1.84 7.06
CA ALA A 232 17.69 1.09 5.85
C ALA A 232 18.85 0.14 6.12
N VAL A 233 18.60 -1.17 6.03
CA VAL A 233 19.63 -2.21 6.01
C VAL A 233 19.96 -2.52 4.57
#